data_AF-C6HYK1-F1
#
_entry.id   AF-C6HYK1-F1
#
_cell.length_a   1.000
_cell.length_b   1.000
_cell.length_c   1.000
_cell.angle_alpha   90.00
_cell.angle_beta   90.00
_cell.angle_gamma   90.00
#
_symmetry.space_group_name_H-M   'P 1'
#
loop_
_entity.id
_entity.type
_entity.pdbx_description
1 polymer ?
#
loop_
_entity_poly.entity_id
_entity_poly.type
_entity_poly.pdbx_seq_one_letter_code
_entity_poly.pdbx_strand_id
1 'polypeptide(L)' 'MSAAKTGPSPSDYLRQEEIPVVAQDLFDVYRRKVYFFPSTGKVLMKVLHHLKNNTIIEREKSSMPRLSQADTSGEVELF' A
#
# COMPACT_ATOMS: atom_id res chain seq x y z
N MET A 1 -6.36 -7.03 13.97
CA MET A 1 -6.72 -6.06 15.03
C MET A 1 -5.47 -5.25 15.31
N SER A 2 -5.39 -4.01 14.80
CA SER A 2 -4.19 -3.18 14.92
C SER A 2 -4.33 -2.27 16.15
N ALA A 3 -3.30 -2.25 16.98
CA ALA A 3 -3.27 -1.52 18.24
C ALA A 3 -3.57 -0.03 18.01
N ALA A 4 -4.58 0.49 18.71
CA ALA A 4 -4.90 1.90 18.73
C ALA A 4 -3.71 2.66 19.32
N LYS A 5 -3.10 3.52 18.50
CA LYS A 5 -2.04 4.43 18.93
C LYS A 5 -2.69 5.46 19.85
N THR A 6 -2.43 5.35 21.16
CA THR A 6 -2.96 6.21 22.24
C THR A 6 -2.22 7.55 22.30
N GLY A 7 -2.32 8.35 21.23
CA GLY A 7 -1.84 9.73 21.18
C GLY A 7 -2.89 10.63 20.53
N PRO A 8 -2.82 11.96 20.74
CA PRO A 8 -3.78 12.88 20.17
C PRO A 8 -3.79 12.77 18.65
N SER A 9 -4.96 12.48 18.09
CA SER A 9 -5.15 12.40 16.65
C SER A 9 -5.25 13.80 16.04
N PRO A 10 -4.92 13.98 14.76
CA PRO A 10 -5.15 15.26 14.08
C PRO A 10 -6.61 15.73 14.19
N SER A 11 -7.56 14.80 14.27
CA SER A 11 -8.97 15.08 14.48
C SER A 11 -9.28 15.70 15.85
N ASP A 12 -8.51 15.36 16.88
CA ASP A 12 -8.67 15.93 18.23
C ASP A 12 -8.24 17.39 18.25
N TYR A 13 -7.16 17.74 17.56
CA TYR A 13 -6.73 19.13 17.38
C TYR A 13 -7.79 19.95 16.63
N LEU A 14 -8.30 19.44 15.50
CA LEU A 14 -9.33 20.15 14.72
C LEU A 14 -10.60 20.37 15.53
N ARG A 15 -10.97 19.42 16.40
CA ARG A 15 -12.10 19.56 17.32
C ARG A 15 -11.85 20.65 18.37
N GLN A 16 -10.66 20.67 18.95
CA GLN A 16 -10.29 21.67 19.97
C GLN A 16 -10.30 23.10 19.41
N GLU A 17 -9.88 23.27 18.16
CA GLU A 17 -9.85 24.55 17.46
C GLU A 17 -11.19 24.90 16.77
N GLU A 18 -12.25 24.11 17.01
CA GLU A 18 -13.57 24.28 16.42
C GLU A 18 -13.57 24.34 14.87
N ILE A 19 -12.61 23.65 14.24
CA ILE A 19 -12.49 23.58 12.77
C ILE A 19 -13.37 22.43 12.26
N PRO A 20 -14.41 22.71 11.45
CA PRO A 20 -15.32 21.67 10.97
C PRO A 20 -14.63 20.78 9.93
N VAL A 21 -14.69 19.46 10.15
CA VAL A 21 -14.22 18.46 9.18
C VAL A 21 -15.34 18.16 8.19
N VAL A 22 -15.23 18.69 6.97
CA VAL A 22 -16.24 18.48 5.90
C VAL A 22 -16.08 17.14 5.18
N ALA A 23 -14.88 16.56 5.21
CA ALA A 23 -14.56 15.26 4.64
C ALA A 23 -13.29 14.71 5.30
N GLN A 24 -13.19 13.38 5.43
CA GLN A 24 -12.00 12.71 5.93
C GLN A 24 -11.68 11.47 5.10
N ASP A 25 -10.38 11.19 4.96
CA ASP A 25 -9.88 10.06 4.20
C ASP A 25 -8.57 9.59 4.85
N LEU A 26 -8.70 8.61 5.74
CA LEU A 26 -7.63 8.14 6.63
C LEU A 26 -7.55 6.61 6.61
N PHE A 27 -6.36 6.07 6.89
CA PHE A 27 -6.12 4.65 7.14
C PHE A 27 -6.39 3.67 5.98
N ASP A 28 -6.35 4.14 4.74
CA ASP A 28 -6.43 3.25 3.58
C ASP A 28 -5.03 2.76 3.14
N VAL A 29 -4.99 1.58 2.54
CA VAL A 29 -3.83 0.89 1.99
C VAL A 29 -3.41 1.46 0.62
N TYR A 30 -4.34 2.08 -0.12
CA TYR A 30 -4.05 2.62 -1.45
C TYR A 30 -3.49 4.04 -1.41
N ARG A 31 -2.51 4.31 -2.29
CA ARG A 31 -1.96 5.67 -2.48
C ARG A 31 -3.00 6.58 -3.14
N ARG A 32 -2.93 7.87 -2.84
CA ARG A 32 -3.81 8.90 -3.39
C ARG A 32 -3.03 10.04 -4.01
N LYS A 33 -3.56 10.57 -5.11
CA LYS A 33 -3.14 11.85 -5.69
C LYS A 33 -4.18 12.90 -5.32
N VAL A 34 -3.74 13.94 -4.63
CA VAL A 34 -4.61 15.01 -4.10
C VAL A 34 -4.25 16.33 -4.78
N TYR A 35 -5.28 17.05 -5.22
CA TYR A 35 -5.18 18.43 -5.73
C TYR A 35 -6.07 19.33 -4.87
N PHE A 36 -5.49 20.38 -4.31
CA PHE A 36 -6.20 21.39 -3.53
C PHE A 36 -6.25 22.70 -4.31
N PHE A 37 -7.43 23.33 -4.36
CA PHE A 37 -7.66 24.61 -5.02
C PHE A 37 -7.93 25.70 -3.97
N PRO A 38 -6.92 26.46 -3.51
CA PRO A 38 -7.06 27.38 -2.36
C PRO A 38 -8.15 28.44 -2.54
N SER A 39 -8.35 28.91 -3.77
CA SER A 39 -9.35 29.93 -4.09
C SER A 39 -10.80 29.47 -3.90
N THR A 40 -11.06 28.17 -3.95
CA THR A 40 -12.42 27.61 -3.86
C THR A 40 -12.60 26.60 -2.73
N GLY A 41 -11.52 26.18 -2.08
CA GLY A 41 -11.54 25.09 -1.11
C GLY A 41 -11.79 23.71 -1.72
N LYS A 42 -11.91 23.58 -3.05
CA LYS A 42 -12.17 22.30 -3.69
C LYS A 42 -10.98 21.37 -3.56
N VAL A 43 -11.27 20.09 -3.40
CA VAL A 43 -10.29 19.00 -3.39
C VAL A 43 -10.69 18.00 -4.46
N LEU A 44 -9.74 17.66 -5.34
CA LEU A 44 -9.86 16.51 -6.23
C LEU A 44 -8.94 15.41 -5.74
N MET A 45 -9.49 14.21 -5.61
CA MET A 45 -8.77 13.03 -5.16
C MET A 45 -8.88 11.92 -6.19
N LYS A 46 -7.75 11.28 -6.49
CA LYS A 46 -7.69 10.07 -7.31
C LYS A 46 -7.00 8.95 -6.54
N VAL A 47 -7.69 7.84 -6.34
CA VAL A 47 -7.12 6.61 -5.79
C VAL A 47 -6.25 5.93 -6.85
N LEU A 48 -5.04 5.52 -6.47
CA LEU A 48 -4.10 4.85 -7.36
C LEU A 48 -4.09 3.35 -7.04
N HIS A 49 -4.87 2.58 -7.79
CA HIS A 49 -4.84 1.12 -7.72
C HIS A 49 -3.60 0.59 -8.46
N HIS A 50 -2.68 -0.03 -7.74
CA HIS A 50 -1.48 -0.62 -8.34
C HIS A 50 -1.88 -1.87 -9.15
N LEU A 51 -1.92 -1.78 -10.48
CA LEU A 51 -2.27 -2.90 -11.38
C LEU A 51 -1.09 -3.29 -12.28
N LYS A 52 0.08 -3.54 -11.71
CA LYS A 52 1.18 -4.15 -12.47
C LYS A 52 1.92 -5.18 -11.61
N ASN A 53 1.37 -6.38 -11.57
CA ASN A 53 2.06 -7.58 -11.08
C ASN A 53 2.12 -8.71 -12.14
N ASN A 54 1.81 -8.40 -13.41
CA ASN A 54 1.88 -9.39 -14.49
C ASN A 54 3.27 -10.02 -14.60
N THR A 55 4.32 -9.22 -14.48
CA THR A 55 5.71 -9.68 -14.69
C THR A 55 6.20 -10.65 -13.61
N ILE A 56 5.66 -10.59 -12.39
CA ILE A 56 6.01 -11.53 -11.31
C ILE A 56 5.27 -12.85 -11.52
N ILE A 57 3.98 -12.79 -11.84
CA ILE A 57 3.13 -13.97 -12.09
C ILE A 57 3.63 -14.74 -13.33
N GLU A 58 4.03 -14.03 -14.38
CA GLU A 58 4.60 -14.64 -15.59
C GLU A 58 5.97 -15.29 -15.32
N ARG A 59 6.82 -14.70 -14.47
CA ARG A 59 8.10 -15.30 -14.05
C ARG A 59 7.93 -16.56 -13.22
N GLU A 60 7.02 -16.58 -12.25
CA GLU A 60 6.75 -17.76 -11.43
C GLU A 60 6.21 -18.93 -12.26
N LYS A 61 5.28 -18.65 -13.20
CA LYS A 61 4.78 -19.67 -14.14
C LYS A 61 5.89 -20.26 -15.01
N SER A 62 6.86 -19.45 -15.44
CA SER A 62 8.00 -19.93 -16.26
C SER A 62 9.06 -20.71 -15.47
N SER A 63 9.07 -20.61 -14.14
CA SER A 63 10.06 -21.25 -13.27
C SER A 63 9.64 -22.64 -12.77
N MET A 64 8.36 -23.01 -12.90
CA MET A 64 7.86 -24.33 -12.47
C MET A 64 8.39 -25.56 -13.24
N PRO A 65 8.75 -25.54 -14.55
CA PRO A 65 9.12 -26.77 -15.24
C PRO A 65 10.58 -27.21 -15.03
N ARG A 66 11.40 -26.48 -14.25
CA ARG A 66 12.83 -26.86 -14.02
C ARG A 66 13.09 -27.61 -12.73
N LEU A 67 12.14 -27.62 -11.79
CA LEU A 67 12.31 -28.34 -10.52
C LEU A 67 12.00 -29.85 -10.63
N SER A 68 11.44 -30.31 -11.75
CA SER A 68 11.20 -31.73 -12.02
C SER A 68 12.34 -32.44 -12.77
N GLN A 69 13.45 -31.74 -13.04
CA GLN A 69 14.65 -32.33 -13.70
C GLN A 69 15.88 -32.34 -12.77
N ALA A 70 15.71 -32.12 -11.47
CA ALA A 70 16.75 -32.37 -10.49
C ALA A 70 16.83 -33.88 -10.17
N ASP A 71 17.17 -34.68 -11.20
CA ASP A 71 17.66 -36.03 -11.00
C ASP A 71 19.08 -35.93 -10.41
N THR A 72 19.16 -36.24 -9.11
CA THR A 72 20.27 -36.91 -8.39
C THR A 72 21.65 -36.93 -9.06
N SER A 73 22.60 -36.14 -8.53
CA SER A 73 23.99 -36.52 -8.21
C SER A 73 24.87 -35.27 -8.09
N GLY A 74 25.44 -35.02 -6.91
CA GLY A 74 26.42 -33.95 -6.72
C GLY A 74 26.57 -33.56 -5.26
N GLU A 75 27.57 -34.15 -4.63
CA GLU A 75 28.05 -33.94 -3.27
C GLU A 75 28.04 -32.46 -2.85
N VAL A 76 27.32 -32.14 -1.76
CA VAL A 76 27.31 -30.80 -1.16
C VAL A 76 28.46 -30.72 -0.17
N GLU A 77 29.53 -30.02 -0.54
CA GLU A 77 30.61 -29.65 0.38
C GLU A 77 30.20 -28.38 1.15
N LEU A 78 30.02 -28.53 2.46
CA LEU A 78 29.80 -27.43 3.40
C LEU A 78 31.15 -27.05 4.01
N PHE A 79 31.69 -25.91 3.62
CA PHE A 79 32.74 -25.21 4.36
C PHE A 79 32.12 -24.27 5.38
#